data_AF-A0A542HLL3-F1
#
_entry.id   AF-A0A542HLL3-F1
#
_cell.length_a   1.000
_cell.length_b   1.000
_cell.length_c   1.000
_cell.angle_alpha   90.00
_cell.angle_beta   90.00
_cell.angle_gamma   90.00
#
_symmetry.space_group_name_H-M   'P 1'
#
loop_
_entity.id
_entity.type
_entity.pdbx_description
1 polymer ?
#
loop_
_entity_poly.entity_id
_entity_poly.type
_entity_poly.pdbx_seq_one_letter_code
_entity_poly.pdbx_strand_id
1 'polypeptide(L)'
;MSWPLKCQDDISATSTGHPQATPTRAPHGAFSRRPKTLMSRIRQHVRGSRLATAGIAATTATLLAAVLSPVADAADRPTRATALDNAAAVLADYAATLGLTSVQGTSVRDVVVDKDGTQHVRYDRTYRQLPVLGGDFVVHLAPDGAYRSANRATRATISLTSITPKVSAPKAADVAVNALRAANLGETLKQVKAKPQLVVDALHGAPKLAWRTDVVALDTLGNPVARAVLTDARTGAQIDAWDTIETATGDGKSLYGGTVPLETTLSGSTYQLKDPTRGNTYTGDAANKTDLCIFGICISRAPATLFTDTDNHWGTGATADRSTAAVDAQYGTDVTWDYYKNVHGRNGIGNDGKGSYNRVHYGNSYNNAFWDDSCFCMTYGDGDGTQLGPLVALDVAGHEMSHGVTSKTAKLTYSGESGGLNEATSDIFGSLVEFYAGNSSDTGDYLIGEKIVRSGFGRDALRYMDKPSKDGNSADYWSSSVGNLDVHYSSGVANHFAYLLAEGSGTKTVNGVTYNSPTYNGSTLTGIGRDKLGAIWYRALTVYMTSSTNYAAARTATLNAARDLYGTGTTEYNAVAAAWTAVNVN
;
A
#
# COMPACT_ATOMS: atom_id res chain seq x y z
N MET A 1 26.19 13.84 25.84
CA MET A 1 26.55 13.37 24.49
C MET A 1 25.39 13.74 23.58
N SER A 2 25.55 14.81 22.82
CA SER A 2 24.53 15.38 21.94
C SER A 2 24.56 14.66 20.58
N TRP A 3 23.49 13.99 20.19
CA TRP A 3 23.37 13.39 18.86
C TRP A 3 22.19 14.02 18.13
N PRO A 4 22.41 14.67 16.97
CA PRO A 4 21.32 15.11 16.13
C PRO A 4 20.92 13.96 15.22
N LEU A 5 19.67 13.50 15.33
CA LEU A 5 18.95 12.97 14.18
C LEU A 5 18.99 14.12 13.15
N LYS A 6 19.58 13.90 11.97
CA LYS A 6 19.69 14.93 10.94
C LYS A 6 18.82 14.50 9.77
N CYS A 7 17.64 15.08 9.64
CA CYS A 7 16.98 15.22 8.34
C CYS A 7 17.88 16.12 7.48
N GLN A 8 18.34 15.59 6.35
CA GLN A 8 19.34 16.23 5.51
C GLN A 8 18.66 16.95 4.35
N ASP A 9 17.94 18.03 4.64
CA ASP A 9 17.33 18.90 3.64
C ASP A 9 18.15 20.19 3.47
N ASP A 10 19.04 20.21 2.48
CA ASP A 10 19.73 21.44 2.04
C ASP A 10 19.65 21.57 0.50
N ILE A 11 18.82 22.52 0.03
CA ILE A 11 18.90 23.11 -1.32
C ILE A 11 19.20 24.60 -1.16
N SER A 12 20.39 25.01 -1.58
CA SER A 12 20.66 26.40 -1.96
C SER A 12 21.17 26.44 -3.39
N ALA A 13 20.49 27.23 -4.22
CA ALA A 13 20.79 27.43 -5.62
C ALA A 13 21.88 28.51 -5.78
N THR A 14 22.94 28.23 -6.56
CA THR A 14 23.73 29.27 -7.22
C THR A 14 24.20 28.79 -8.61
N SER A 15 24.02 29.65 -9.61
CA SER A 15 24.38 29.45 -11.01
C SER A 15 25.86 29.73 -11.27
N THR A 16 26.47 29.07 -12.26
CA THR A 16 27.15 29.68 -13.44
C THR A 16 27.99 28.65 -14.23
N GLY A 17 28.00 28.77 -15.57
CA GLY A 17 29.20 28.48 -16.40
C GLY A 17 29.25 27.18 -17.24
N HIS A 18 28.86 27.28 -18.52
CA HIS A 18 29.28 26.40 -19.64
C HIS A 18 30.74 26.70 -20.05
N PRO A 19 31.50 25.78 -20.72
CA PRO A 19 31.24 25.36 -22.11
C PRO A 19 31.67 23.92 -22.59
N GLN A 20 31.11 23.55 -23.75
CA GLN A 20 31.48 22.63 -24.89
C GLN A 20 32.77 21.77 -24.82
N ALA A 21 32.98 20.57 -25.43
CA ALA A 21 32.53 19.97 -26.71
C ALA A 21 32.79 18.43 -26.79
N THR A 22 32.25 17.82 -27.86
CA THR A 22 32.09 16.41 -28.35
C THR A 22 33.34 15.67 -28.94
N PRO A 23 33.25 14.56 -29.75
CA PRO A 23 32.79 13.16 -29.52
C PRO A 23 33.76 12.07 -30.11
N THR A 24 33.47 10.76 -29.98
CA THR A 24 33.78 9.61 -30.93
C THR A 24 33.55 8.26 -30.21
N ARG A 25 33.35 7.07 -30.80
CA ARG A 25 32.79 6.47 -32.03
C ARG A 25 32.92 4.93 -31.80
N ALA A 26 31.91 4.11 -32.15
CA ALA A 26 31.99 2.62 -32.16
C ALA A 26 32.89 2.09 -33.32
N PRO A 27 33.21 0.78 -33.49
CA PRO A 27 32.23 -0.26 -33.89
C PRO A 27 32.53 -1.79 -33.68
N HIS A 28 31.48 -2.60 -33.93
CA HIS A 28 31.38 -3.94 -34.58
C HIS A 28 32.18 -5.21 -34.16
N GLY A 29 31.45 -6.34 -34.10
CA GLY A 29 31.98 -7.70 -34.36
C GLY A 29 30.99 -8.84 -34.05
N ALA A 30 30.65 -9.67 -35.02
CA ALA A 30 29.60 -10.71 -35.01
C ALA A 30 30.15 -12.13 -35.30
N PHE A 31 29.24 -13.13 -35.33
CA PHE A 31 29.36 -14.54 -35.82
C PHE A 31 30.01 -15.56 -34.84
N SER A 32 29.61 -16.84 -34.69
CA SER A 32 28.58 -17.69 -35.31
C SER A 32 28.67 -19.15 -34.78
N ARG A 33 27.56 -19.91 -34.95
CA ARG A 33 27.40 -21.38 -35.18
C ARG A 33 27.17 -22.39 -34.02
N ARG A 34 25.96 -22.98 -34.13
CA ARG A 34 25.35 -24.25 -33.63
C ARG A 34 26.06 -25.55 -34.17
N PRO A 35 25.45 -26.77 -34.11
CA PRO A 35 24.83 -27.60 -33.04
C PRO A 35 25.29 -29.09 -33.09
N LYS A 36 24.71 -29.99 -32.25
CA LYS A 36 24.21 -31.37 -32.56
C LYS A 36 23.76 -32.10 -31.27
N THR A 37 22.47 -32.34 -31.00
CA THR A 37 21.62 -33.55 -31.28
C THR A 37 22.21 -34.94 -31.00
N LEU A 38 21.55 -35.73 -30.13
CA LEU A 38 21.12 -37.10 -30.45
C LEU A 38 19.94 -37.59 -29.57
N MET A 39 19.07 -38.38 -30.20
CA MET A 39 17.83 -39.00 -29.72
C MET A 39 18.08 -40.36 -29.03
N SER A 40 17.10 -40.88 -28.27
CA SER A 40 16.54 -42.23 -28.51
C SER A 40 15.29 -42.50 -27.64
N ARG A 41 14.38 -43.32 -28.15
CA ARG A 41 13.04 -43.66 -27.63
C ARG A 41 12.76 -45.14 -27.98
N ILE A 42 11.92 -45.80 -27.15
CA ILE A 42 10.95 -46.90 -27.46
C ILE A 42 11.29 -48.37 -27.08
N ARG A 43 10.47 -48.90 -26.11
CA ARG A 43 9.67 -50.18 -25.97
C ARG A 43 10.33 -51.57 -26.27
N GLN A 44 9.89 -52.77 -25.83
CA GLN A 44 8.60 -53.34 -25.35
C GLN A 44 8.79 -54.80 -24.80
N HIS A 45 7.87 -55.28 -23.91
CA HIS A 45 7.38 -56.67 -23.60
C HIS A 45 8.37 -57.80 -23.19
N VAL A 46 8.06 -58.73 -22.26
CA VAL A 46 7.10 -59.86 -22.36
C VAL A 46 6.79 -60.52 -20.98
N ARG A 47 5.61 -61.15 -20.89
CA ARG A 47 4.98 -62.00 -19.84
C ARG A 47 5.79 -63.21 -19.34
N GLY A 48 5.46 -63.71 -18.15
CA GLY A 48 5.64 -65.12 -17.74
C GLY A 48 5.01 -65.39 -16.37
N SER A 49 4.29 -66.51 -16.25
CA SER A 49 3.24 -66.79 -15.25
C SER A 49 3.56 -68.02 -14.37
N ARG A 50 2.72 -68.23 -13.32
CA ARG A 50 2.35 -69.52 -12.63
C ARG A 50 3.18 -69.91 -11.39
N LEU A 51 2.56 -69.93 -10.20
CA LEU A 51 1.73 -70.96 -9.50
C LEU A 51 2.59 -71.86 -8.60
N ALA A 52 2.39 -71.77 -7.27
CA ALA A 52 1.81 -72.79 -6.37
C ALA A 52 2.93 -73.31 -5.44
N THR A 53 2.79 -73.68 -4.16
CA THR A 53 1.72 -74.30 -3.36
C THR A 53 2.14 -74.13 -1.88
N ALA A 54 1.26 -73.69 -0.98
CA ALA A 54 0.61 -74.47 0.09
C ALA A 54 1.52 -75.04 1.22
N GLY A 55 1.19 -74.66 2.46
CA GLY A 55 1.66 -75.28 3.71
C GLY A 55 0.85 -74.77 4.90
N ILE A 56 -0.07 -75.60 5.38
CA ILE A 56 -1.07 -75.35 6.42
C ILE A 56 -0.46 -75.57 7.82
N ALA A 57 -0.81 -74.73 8.80
CA ALA A 57 -0.96 -75.16 10.19
C ALA A 57 -2.00 -74.28 10.90
N ALA A 58 -3.09 -74.89 11.31
CA ALA A 58 -4.17 -74.27 12.06
C ALA A 58 -3.90 -74.42 13.57
N THR A 59 -4.07 -73.33 14.32
CA THR A 59 -4.43 -73.38 15.74
C THR A 59 -5.51 -72.34 16.01
N THR A 60 -6.57 -72.83 16.64
CA THR A 60 -7.82 -72.15 16.95
C THR A 60 -7.67 -71.14 18.09
N ALA A 61 -8.15 -69.91 17.88
CA ALA A 61 -8.63 -69.05 18.95
C ALA A 61 -9.80 -68.21 18.41
N THR A 62 -11.01 -68.58 18.81
CA THR A 62 -12.21 -67.77 18.64
C THR A 62 -12.09 -66.53 19.51
N LEU A 63 -11.79 -65.39 18.88
CA LEU A 63 -12.06 -64.06 19.41
C LEU A 63 -13.10 -63.41 18.48
N LEU A 64 -14.20 -62.93 19.07
CA LEU A 64 -15.18 -62.09 18.41
C LEU A 64 -14.46 -60.88 17.78
N ALA A 65 -14.28 -60.90 16.47
CA ALA A 65 -14.10 -59.70 15.68
C ALA A 65 -15.44 -59.43 15.00
N ALA A 66 -16.03 -58.28 15.33
CA ALA A 66 -17.18 -57.73 14.64
C ALA A 66 -16.99 -57.89 13.13
N VAL A 67 -18.04 -58.37 12.45
CA VAL A 67 -18.11 -58.35 10.99
C VAL A 67 -18.16 -56.88 10.58
N LEU A 68 -17.00 -56.25 10.48
CA LEU A 68 -16.81 -55.15 9.57
C LEU A 68 -17.09 -55.76 8.20
N SER A 69 -18.31 -55.51 7.71
CA SER A 69 -18.51 -55.45 6.27
C SER A 69 -17.33 -54.67 5.69
N PRO A 70 -16.72 -55.09 4.57
CA PRO A 70 -15.82 -54.20 3.88
C PRO A 70 -16.64 -52.92 3.67
N VAL A 71 -16.19 -51.85 4.34
CA VAL A 71 -16.67 -50.50 4.09
C VAL A 71 -16.59 -50.40 2.58
N ALA A 72 -17.75 -50.33 1.92
CA ALA A 72 -17.80 -50.09 0.50
C ALA A 72 -16.83 -48.93 0.27
N ASP A 73 -15.78 -49.21 -0.48
CA ASP A 73 -14.70 -48.28 -0.76
C ASP A 73 -15.30 -46.89 -0.98
N ALA A 74 -14.67 -45.87 -0.40
CA ALA A 74 -14.79 -44.55 -0.94
C ALA A 74 -14.50 -44.70 -2.44
N ALA A 75 -15.56 -44.72 -3.27
CA ALA A 75 -15.43 -44.78 -4.71
C ALA A 75 -14.41 -43.72 -5.07
N ASP A 76 -13.29 -44.14 -5.66
CA ASP A 76 -12.12 -43.28 -5.90
C ASP A 76 -12.60 -41.94 -6.43
N ARG A 77 -12.46 -40.90 -5.59
CA ARG A 77 -12.94 -39.56 -5.92
C ARG A 77 -12.39 -39.20 -7.30
N PRO A 78 -13.24 -38.77 -8.25
CA PRO A 78 -12.80 -38.54 -9.63
C PRO A 78 -11.65 -37.55 -9.63
N THR A 79 -10.56 -37.93 -10.29
CA THR A 79 -9.40 -37.05 -10.42
C THR A 79 -9.75 -35.86 -11.32
N ARG A 80 -8.94 -34.79 -11.27
CA ARG A 80 -9.05 -33.68 -12.22
C ARG A 80 -9.04 -34.17 -13.68
N ALA A 81 -8.23 -35.18 -14.01
CA ALA A 81 -8.18 -35.75 -15.35
C ALA A 81 -9.50 -36.45 -15.72
N THR A 82 -10.04 -37.26 -14.82
CA THR A 82 -11.36 -37.91 -14.99
C THR A 82 -12.47 -36.89 -15.18
N ALA A 83 -12.45 -35.79 -14.42
CA ALA A 83 -13.44 -34.72 -14.56
C ALA A 83 -13.37 -33.99 -15.91
N LEU A 84 -12.16 -33.81 -16.44
CA LEU A 84 -11.96 -33.27 -17.78
C LEU A 84 -12.50 -34.20 -18.87
N ASP A 85 -12.23 -35.50 -18.77
CA ASP A 85 -12.70 -36.50 -19.74
C ASP A 85 -14.23 -36.60 -19.73
N ASN A 86 -14.84 -36.67 -18.54
CA ASN A 86 -16.29 -36.68 -18.38
C ASN A 86 -16.93 -35.40 -18.96
N ALA A 87 -16.37 -34.24 -18.64
CA ALA A 87 -16.90 -32.98 -19.15
C ALA A 87 -16.74 -32.86 -20.69
N ALA A 88 -15.65 -33.40 -21.26
CA ALA A 88 -15.47 -33.46 -22.71
C ALA A 88 -16.53 -34.35 -23.39
N ALA A 89 -16.90 -35.48 -22.78
CA ALA A 89 -18.00 -36.32 -23.27
C ALA A 89 -19.34 -35.55 -23.22
N VAL A 90 -19.61 -34.85 -22.11
CA VAL A 90 -20.82 -34.01 -22.00
C VAL A 90 -20.85 -32.88 -23.03
N LEU A 91 -19.72 -32.24 -23.33
CA LEU A 91 -19.67 -31.23 -24.39
C LEU A 91 -20.07 -31.82 -25.75
N ALA A 92 -19.66 -33.05 -26.05
CA ALA A 92 -20.01 -33.72 -27.31
C ALA A 92 -21.52 -34.06 -27.36
N ASP A 93 -22.06 -34.63 -26.29
CA ASP A 93 -23.43 -35.12 -26.24
C ASP A 93 -24.47 -33.99 -26.09
N TYR A 94 -24.11 -32.90 -25.40
CA TYR A 94 -25.03 -31.81 -25.02
C TYR A 94 -24.70 -30.46 -25.67
N ALA A 95 -23.88 -30.43 -26.73
CA ALA A 95 -23.45 -29.21 -27.41
C ALA A 95 -24.62 -28.23 -27.72
N ALA A 96 -25.71 -28.72 -28.29
CA ALA A 96 -26.88 -27.91 -28.63
C ALA A 96 -27.56 -27.32 -27.38
N THR A 97 -27.73 -28.12 -26.33
CA THR A 97 -28.30 -27.69 -25.04
C THR A 97 -27.45 -26.61 -24.38
N LEU A 98 -26.13 -26.70 -24.54
CA LEU A 98 -25.16 -25.70 -24.04
C LEU A 98 -25.09 -24.44 -24.93
N GLY A 99 -25.74 -24.45 -26.11
CA GLY A 99 -25.72 -23.34 -27.06
C GLY A 99 -24.38 -23.24 -27.81
N LEU A 100 -23.73 -24.38 -28.03
CA LEU A 100 -22.52 -24.52 -28.84
C LEU A 100 -22.89 -24.89 -30.28
N THR A 101 -22.21 -24.25 -31.22
CA THR A 101 -22.32 -24.50 -32.66
C THR A 101 -20.97 -24.91 -33.23
N SER A 102 -20.94 -25.45 -34.45
CA SER A 102 -19.70 -25.91 -35.10
C SER A 102 -18.65 -24.82 -35.33
N VAL A 103 -19.05 -23.54 -35.29
CA VAL A 103 -18.14 -22.40 -35.44
C VAL A 103 -17.58 -21.90 -34.10
N GLN A 104 -17.98 -22.51 -32.99
CA GLN A 104 -17.51 -22.17 -31.65
C GLN A 104 -16.51 -23.19 -31.13
N GLY A 105 -15.49 -22.72 -30.42
CA GLY A 105 -14.54 -23.55 -29.69
C GLY A 105 -14.71 -23.37 -28.19
N THR A 106 -14.21 -24.33 -27.42
CA THR A 106 -14.20 -24.29 -25.95
C THR A 106 -12.80 -24.61 -25.43
N SER A 107 -12.37 -23.90 -24.39
CA SER A 107 -11.14 -24.20 -23.66
C SER A 107 -11.43 -24.24 -22.18
N VAL A 108 -10.90 -25.23 -21.47
CA VAL A 108 -11.09 -25.32 -20.02
C VAL A 108 -10.31 -24.19 -19.34
N ARG A 109 -11.01 -23.44 -18.49
CA ARG A 109 -10.43 -22.43 -17.62
C ARG A 109 -10.06 -23.01 -16.26
N ASP A 110 -10.98 -23.77 -15.66
CA ASP A 110 -10.83 -24.30 -14.30
C ASP A 110 -11.62 -25.61 -14.08
N VAL A 111 -11.18 -26.40 -13.10
CA VAL A 111 -11.81 -27.67 -12.70
C VAL A 111 -11.83 -27.78 -11.18
N VAL A 112 -13.02 -27.94 -10.62
CA VAL A 112 -13.25 -28.23 -9.20
C VAL A 112 -13.90 -29.60 -9.08
N VAL A 113 -13.43 -30.41 -8.14
CA VAL A 113 -14.11 -31.63 -7.71
C VAL A 113 -14.40 -31.46 -6.23
N ASP A 114 -15.65 -31.63 -5.81
CA ASP A 114 -16.06 -31.47 -4.41
C ASP A 114 -15.74 -32.72 -3.59
N LYS A 115 -15.94 -32.62 -2.28
CA LYS A 115 -15.64 -33.71 -1.33
C LYS A 115 -16.53 -34.94 -1.53
N ASP A 116 -17.77 -34.75 -1.98
CA ASP A 116 -18.72 -35.83 -2.30
C ASP A 116 -18.53 -36.39 -3.72
N GLY A 117 -17.53 -35.88 -4.46
CA GLY A 117 -17.19 -36.31 -5.81
C GLY A 117 -17.89 -35.54 -6.92
N THR A 118 -18.78 -34.58 -6.65
CA THR A 118 -19.34 -33.74 -7.73
C THR A 118 -18.26 -32.98 -8.46
N GLN A 119 -18.44 -32.79 -9.76
CA GLN A 119 -17.41 -32.24 -10.65
C GLN A 119 -17.93 -30.97 -11.32
N HIS A 120 -17.11 -29.94 -11.40
CA HIS A 120 -17.44 -28.64 -11.97
C HIS A 120 -16.34 -28.21 -12.91
N VAL A 121 -16.65 -28.07 -14.21
CA VAL A 121 -15.66 -27.68 -15.21
C VAL A 121 -16.09 -26.38 -15.86
N ARG A 122 -15.25 -25.36 -15.73
CA ARG A 122 -15.48 -24.02 -16.28
C ARG A 122 -14.80 -23.90 -17.63
N TYR A 123 -15.52 -23.37 -18.61
CA TYR A 123 -15.07 -23.20 -19.98
C TYR A 123 -15.09 -21.75 -20.42
N ASP A 124 -14.04 -21.37 -21.13
CA ASP A 124 -14.03 -20.24 -22.05
C ASP A 124 -14.54 -20.66 -23.42
N ARG A 125 -15.14 -19.71 -24.15
CA ARG A 125 -15.69 -19.93 -25.49
C ARG A 125 -15.08 -19.01 -26.51
N THR A 126 -14.86 -19.52 -27.72
CA THR A 126 -14.53 -18.74 -28.91
C THR A 126 -15.65 -18.83 -29.95
N TYR A 127 -15.76 -17.83 -30.83
CA TYR A 127 -16.62 -17.83 -32.02
C TYR A 127 -15.76 -17.47 -33.23
N ARG A 128 -15.61 -18.41 -34.17
CA ARG A 128 -14.69 -18.29 -35.31
C ARG A 128 -13.29 -17.84 -34.87
N GLN A 129 -12.76 -18.48 -33.82
CA GLN A 129 -11.47 -18.18 -33.18
C GLN A 129 -11.37 -16.84 -32.43
N LEU A 130 -12.44 -16.03 -32.38
CA LEU A 130 -12.46 -14.84 -31.54
C LEU A 130 -12.92 -15.18 -30.12
N PRO A 131 -12.26 -14.67 -29.06
CA PRO A 131 -12.77 -14.80 -27.70
C PRO A 131 -14.19 -14.22 -27.58
N VAL A 132 -15.03 -14.86 -26.76
CA VAL A 132 -16.39 -14.38 -26.48
C VAL A 132 -16.45 -13.85 -25.04
N LEU A 133 -16.61 -12.53 -24.88
CA LEU A 133 -16.89 -11.91 -23.59
C LEU A 133 -18.32 -12.26 -23.16
N GLY A 134 -18.50 -12.73 -21.92
CA GLY A 134 -19.79 -13.27 -21.44
C GLY A 134 -20.19 -14.58 -22.13
N GLY A 135 -19.22 -15.28 -22.76
CA GLY A 135 -19.44 -16.56 -23.43
C GLY A 135 -19.09 -17.78 -22.60
N ASP A 136 -18.59 -17.60 -21.39
CA ASP A 136 -18.19 -18.65 -20.49
C ASP A 136 -19.39 -19.40 -19.90
N PHE A 137 -19.12 -20.63 -19.49
CA PHE A 137 -20.11 -21.50 -18.87
C PHE A 137 -19.43 -22.53 -17.95
N VAL A 138 -20.19 -23.09 -17.03
CA VAL A 138 -19.76 -24.15 -16.11
C VAL A 138 -20.66 -25.35 -16.33
N VAL A 139 -20.06 -26.53 -16.50
CA VAL A 139 -20.76 -27.81 -16.55
C VAL A 139 -20.66 -28.48 -15.18
N HIS A 140 -21.78 -28.92 -14.63
CA HIS A 140 -21.87 -29.60 -13.34
C HIS A 140 -22.22 -31.07 -13.56
N LEU A 141 -21.41 -31.97 -13.00
CA LEU A 141 -21.52 -33.41 -13.15
C LEU A 141 -21.71 -34.08 -11.79
N ALA A 142 -22.41 -35.21 -11.80
CA ALA A 142 -22.50 -36.13 -10.67
C ALA A 142 -21.14 -36.81 -10.41
N PRO A 143 -20.96 -37.47 -9.25
CA PRO A 143 -19.73 -38.20 -8.95
C PRO A 143 -19.33 -39.26 -9.99
N ASP A 144 -20.32 -39.88 -10.63
CA ASP A 144 -20.15 -40.86 -11.72
C ASP A 144 -19.88 -40.22 -13.10
N GLY A 145 -19.81 -38.89 -13.19
CA GLY A 145 -19.61 -38.16 -14.45
C GLY A 145 -20.90 -37.84 -15.21
N ALA A 146 -22.08 -38.26 -14.73
CA ALA A 146 -23.34 -37.95 -15.41
C ALA A 146 -23.64 -36.44 -15.42
N TYR A 147 -24.10 -35.93 -16.57
CA TYR A 147 -24.50 -34.52 -16.71
C TYR A 147 -25.67 -34.19 -15.78
N ARG A 148 -25.50 -33.15 -14.96
CA ARG A 148 -26.58 -32.63 -14.11
C ARG A 148 -27.15 -31.32 -14.65
N SER A 149 -26.30 -30.33 -14.87
CA SER A 149 -26.73 -28.99 -15.27
C SER A 149 -25.56 -28.16 -15.81
N ALA A 150 -25.87 -26.96 -16.32
CA ALA A 150 -24.87 -25.98 -16.70
C ALA A 150 -25.31 -24.54 -16.38
N ASN A 151 -24.37 -23.75 -15.89
CA ASN A 151 -24.51 -22.30 -15.77
C ASN A 151 -23.91 -21.65 -17.01
N ARG A 152 -24.65 -20.75 -17.68
CA ARG A 152 -24.19 -20.06 -18.88
C ARG A 152 -24.26 -18.55 -18.68
N ALA A 153 -23.16 -17.84 -18.96
CA ALA A 153 -23.11 -16.39 -18.89
C ALA A 153 -24.06 -15.73 -19.90
N THR A 154 -24.23 -16.33 -21.09
CA THR A 154 -25.23 -15.91 -22.07
C THR A 154 -26.03 -17.09 -22.61
N ARG A 155 -27.35 -16.89 -22.77
CA ARG A 155 -28.25 -17.84 -23.44
C ARG A 155 -28.56 -17.43 -24.88
N ALA A 156 -28.12 -16.24 -25.30
CA ALA A 156 -28.33 -15.76 -26.66
C ALA A 156 -27.52 -16.58 -27.66
N THR A 157 -28.13 -16.93 -28.79
CA THR A 157 -27.41 -17.57 -29.90
C THR A 157 -26.40 -16.58 -30.48
N ILE A 158 -25.13 -16.97 -30.51
CA ILE A 158 -24.09 -16.17 -31.16
C ILE A 158 -24.09 -16.48 -32.64
N SER A 159 -24.62 -15.54 -33.43
CA SER A 159 -24.62 -15.61 -34.89
C SER A 159 -24.28 -14.24 -35.45
N LEU A 160 -23.03 -14.06 -35.87
CA LEU A 160 -22.55 -12.82 -36.50
C LEU A 160 -22.46 -13.01 -38.01
N THR A 161 -23.05 -12.08 -38.77
CA THR A 161 -22.97 -12.08 -40.23
C THR A 161 -21.53 -11.97 -40.75
N SER A 162 -20.66 -11.27 -40.00
CA SER A 162 -19.24 -11.13 -40.32
C SER A 162 -18.41 -10.88 -39.06
N ILE A 163 -17.16 -11.34 -39.06
CA ILE A 163 -16.14 -11.07 -38.03
C ILE A 163 -15.10 -10.05 -38.51
N THR A 164 -15.32 -9.41 -39.66
CA THR A 164 -14.46 -8.34 -40.17
C THR A 164 -14.87 -7.02 -39.52
N PRO A 165 -13.99 -6.36 -38.75
CA PRO A 165 -14.30 -5.08 -38.13
C PRO A 165 -14.32 -3.96 -39.18
N LYS A 166 -15.23 -2.99 -39.03
CA LYS A 166 -15.21 -1.73 -39.82
C LYS A 166 -14.33 -0.67 -39.15
N VAL A 167 -14.22 -0.73 -37.83
CA VAL A 167 -13.34 0.11 -37.03
C VAL A 167 -11.98 -0.58 -36.93
N SER A 168 -10.91 0.12 -37.29
CA SER A 168 -9.55 -0.43 -37.22
C SER A 168 -9.08 -0.56 -35.76
N ALA A 169 -8.17 -1.51 -35.51
CA ALA A 169 -7.53 -1.67 -34.20
C ALA A 169 -6.91 -0.36 -33.66
N PRO A 170 -6.14 0.43 -34.46
CA PRO A 170 -5.64 1.73 -34.01
C PRO A 170 -6.75 2.70 -33.60
N LYS A 171 -7.88 2.73 -34.32
CA LYS A 171 -8.99 3.61 -33.97
C LYS A 171 -9.64 3.22 -32.65
N ALA A 172 -9.77 1.92 -32.38
CA ALA A 172 -10.25 1.43 -31.08
C ALA A 172 -9.24 1.71 -29.95
N ALA A 173 -7.93 1.68 -30.25
CA ALA A 173 -6.89 2.11 -29.32
C ALA A 173 -7.03 3.59 -28.95
N ASP A 174 -7.28 4.48 -29.92
CA ASP A 174 -7.50 5.90 -29.66
C ASP A 174 -8.72 6.13 -28.76
N VAL A 175 -9.82 5.40 -28.98
CA VAL A 175 -11.03 5.47 -28.13
C VAL A 175 -10.67 5.09 -26.69
N ALA A 176 -9.94 3.99 -26.49
CA ALA A 176 -9.55 3.54 -25.16
C ALA A 176 -8.62 4.53 -24.45
N VAL A 177 -7.63 5.08 -25.15
CA VAL A 177 -6.74 6.12 -24.62
C VAL A 177 -7.50 7.37 -24.22
N ASN A 178 -8.49 7.79 -25.03
CA ASN A 178 -9.31 8.94 -24.69
C ASN A 178 -10.22 8.68 -23.48
N ALA A 179 -10.78 7.47 -23.36
CA ALA A 179 -11.55 7.08 -22.19
C ALA A 179 -10.67 7.04 -20.92
N LEU A 180 -9.44 6.52 -21.00
CA LEU A 180 -8.49 6.56 -19.88
C LEU A 180 -8.14 8.00 -19.50
N ARG A 181 -7.88 8.90 -20.46
CA ARG A 181 -7.64 10.31 -20.19
C ARG A 181 -8.86 11.01 -19.58
N ALA A 182 -10.06 10.71 -20.06
CA ALA A 182 -11.29 11.26 -19.52
C ALA A 182 -11.57 10.79 -18.08
N ALA A 183 -11.09 9.61 -17.69
CA ALA A 183 -11.13 9.13 -16.31
C ALA A 183 -10.05 9.76 -15.41
N ASN A 184 -9.01 10.38 -15.99
CA ASN A 184 -7.88 10.98 -15.28
C ASN A 184 -7.70 12.46 -15.70
N LEU A 185 -8.78 13.25 -15.61
CA LEU A 185 -8.78 14.66 -16.01
C LEU A 185 -7.85 15.48 -15.12
N GLY A 186 -7.03 16.33 -15.75
CA GLY A 186 -6.03 17.14 -15.06
C GLY A 186 -4.65 16.50 -14.97
N GLU A 187 -4.50 15.23 -15.34
CA GLU A 187 -3.23 14.52 -15.32
C GLU A 187 -2.60 14.36 -16.71
N THR A 188 -1.27 14.44 -16.78
CA THR A 188 -0.53 14.10 -17.99
C THR A 188 -0.10 12.63 -17.94
N LEU A 189 -0.79 11.79 -18.72
CA LEU A 189 -0.46 10.38 -18.84
C LEU A 189 0.77 10.16 -19.74
N LYS A 190 1.79 9.51 -19.18
CA LYS A 190 3.05 9.11 -19.81
C LYS A 190 3.01 7.62 -20.18
N GLN A 191 3.86 7.21 -21.13
CA GLN A 191 4.04 5.82 -21.56
C GLN A 191 2.73 5.07 -21.89
N VAL A 192 1.76 5.76 -22.48
CA VAL A 192 0.46 5.18 -22.81
C VAL A 192 0.65 4.03 -23.81
N LYS A 193 0.16 2.85 -23.45
CA LYS A 193 0.15 1.65 -24.30
C LYS A 193 -1.28 1.10 -24.33
N ALA A 194 -1.78 0.86 -25.53
CA ALA A 194 -3.10 0.27 -25.75
C ALA A 194 -2.98 -1.00 -26.59
N LYS A 195 -3.65 -2.06 -26.16
CA LYS A 195 -3.63 -3.36 -26.84
C LYS A 195 -5.05 -3.77 -27.23
N PRO A 196 -5.52 -3.41 -28.44
CA PRO A 196 -6.83 -3.81 -28.93
C PRO A 196 -6.84 -5.30 -29.30
N GLN A 197 -7.84 -6.03 -28.80
CA GLN A 197 -8.14 -7.41 -29.16
C GLN A 197 -9.56 -7.50 -29.72
N LEU A 198 -9.71 -8.12 -30.89
CA LEU A 198 -11.03 -8.34 -31.47
C LEU A 198 -11.73 -9.48 -30.73
N VAL A 199 -12.95 -9.23 -30.26
CA VAL A 199 -13.76 -10.15 -29.47
C VAL A 199 -15.21 -10.14 -29.96
N VAL A 200 -15.98 -11.14 -29.52
CA VAL A 200 -17.44 -11.08 -29.56
C VAL A 200 -17.93 -10.67 -28.18
N ASP A 201 -18.64 -9.56 -28.10
CA ASP A 201 -19.33 -9.14 -26.88
C ASP A 201 -20.71 -9.80 -26.85
N ALA A 202 -20.92 -10.70 -25.89
CA ALA A 202 -22.21 -11.30 -25.57
C ALA A 202 -22.68 -10.95 -24.15
N LEU A 203 -22.00 -10.01 -23.49
CA LEU A 203 -22.31 -9.53 -22.14
C LEU A 203 -23.35 -8.40 -22.20
N HIS A 204 -23.28 -7.54 -23.22
CA HIS A 204 -24.11 -6.33 -23.34
C HIS A 204 -25.24 -6.48 -24.38
N GLY A 205 -26.10 -7.47 -24.15
CA GLY A 205 -27.29 -7.73 -24.95
C GLY A 205 -27.04 -8.65 -26.14
N ALA A 206 -27.59 -8.30 -27.32
CA ALA A 206 -27.44 -9.10 -28.53
C ALA A 206 -25.95 -9.23 -28.92
N PRO A 207 -25.43 -10.45 -29.17
CA PRO A 207 -24.02 -10.67 -29.48
C PRO A 207 -23.54 -9.82 -30.65
N LYS A 208 -22.46 -9.06 -30.45
CA LYS A 208 -21.89 -8.14 -31.45
C LYS A 208 -20.37 -8.24 -31.49
N LEU A 209 -19.79 -7.80 -32.61
CA LEU A 209 -18.33 -7.76 -32.78
C LEU A 209 -17.79 -6.50 -32.10
N ALA A 210 -16.79 -6.64 -31.23
CA ALA A 210 -16.23 -5.53 -30.45
C ALA A 210 -14.69 -5.61 -30.39
N TRP A 211 -14.05 -4.49 -30.13
CA TRP A 211 -12.67 -4.41 -29.68
C TRP A 211 -12.68 -4.30 -28.15
N ARG A 212 -12.07 -5.25 -27.45
CA ARG A 212 -11.64 -5.05 -26.06
C ARG A 212 -10.23 -4.50 -26.11
N THR A 213 -10.05 -3.28 -25.63
CA THR A 213 -8.74 -2.65 -25.58
C THR A 213 -8.34 -2.47 -24.13
N ASP A 214 -7.31 -3.20 -23.69
CA ASP A 214 -6.66 -2.90 -22.42
C ASP A 214 -5.68 -1.74 -22.66
N VAL A 215 -5.85 -0.64 -21.93
CA VAL A 215 -5.01 0.55 -21.99
C VAL A 215 -4.36 0.78 -20.64
N VAL A 216 -3.04 0.97 -20.66
CA VAL A 216 -2.23 1.27 -19.48
C VAL A 216 -1.43 2.54 -19.73
N ALA A 217 -1.21 3.31 -18.68
CA ALA A 217 -0.32 4.46 -18.70
C ALA A 217 0.35 4.63 -17.34
N LEU A 218 1.32 5.52 -17.29
CA LEU A 218 1.82 6.08 -16.04
C LEU A 218 1.25 7.49 -15.89
N ASP A 219 0.84 7.89 -14.69
CA ASP A 219 0.50 9.29 -14.42
C ASP A 219 1.77 10.18 -14.43
N THR A 220 1.63 11.45 -14.06
CA THR A 220 2.77 12.38 -13.98
C THR A 220 3.86 11.94 -13.02
N LEU A 221 3.50 11.09 -12.06
CA LEU A 221 4.26 10.67 -10.89
C LEU A 221 4.88 9.28 -11.08
N GLY A 222 4.51 8.56 -12.15
CA GLY A 222 4.99 7.23 -12.45
C GLY A 222 4.07 6.11 -11.96
N ASN A 223 2.87 6.40 -11.45
CA ASN A 223 1.94 5.38 -11.00
C ASN A 223 1.21 4.75 -12.19
N PRO A 224 1.07 3.41 -12.24
CA PRO A 224 0.25 2.76 -13.25
C PRO A 224 -1.21 3.13 -13.08
N VAL A 225 -1.84 3.54 -14.18
CA VAL A 225 -3.30 3.63 -14.35
C VAL A 225 -3.69 2.68 -15.48
N ALA A 226 -4.81 1.97 -15.33
CA ALA A 226 -5.22 0.97 -16.32
C ALA A 226 -6.73 0.84 -16.43
N ARG A 227 -7.21 0.72 -17.66
CA ARG A 227 -8.63 0.54 -17.98
C ARG A 227 -8.81 -0.44 -19.12
N ALA A 228 -9.85 -1.25 -19.08
CA ALA A 228 -10.35 -1.99 -20.23
C ALA A 228 -11.51 -1.22 -20.84
N VAL A 229 -11.48 -1.04 -22.16
CA VAL A 229 -12.51 -0.32 -22.90
C VAL A 229 -13.05 -1.22 -23.99
N LEU A 230 -14.37 -1.42 -24.00
CA LEU A 230 -15.07 -2.21 -25.00
C LEU A 230 -15.67 -1.26 -26.04
N THR A 231 -15.27 -1.39 -27.31
CA THR A 231 -15.71 -0.54 -28.42
C THR A 231 -16.40 -1.38 -29.48
N ASP A 232 -17.58 -0.99 -29.94
CA ASP A 232 -18.27 -1.68 -31.04
C ASP A 232 -17.42 -1.62 -32.32
N ALA A 233 -17.06 -2.79 -32.85
CA ALA A 233 -16.11 -2.89 -33.96
C ALA A 233 -16.70 -2.50 -35.32
N ARG A 234 -18.00 -2.17 -35.38
CA ARG A 234 -18.69 -1.72 -36.60
C ARG A 234 -18.94 -0.22 -36.60
N THR A 235 -19.30 0.35 -35.45
CA THR A 235 -19.74 1.74 -35.31
C THR A 235 -18.69 2.63 -34.65
N GLY A 236 -17.82 2.07 -33.81
CA GLY A 236 -16.84 2.80 -33.03
C GLY A 236 -17.40 3.38 -31.72
N ALA A 237 -18.67 3.09 -31.40
CA ALA A 237 -19.27 3.48 -30.14
C ALA A 237 -18.64 2.72 -28.97
N GLN A 238 -18.32 3.42 -27.88
CA GLN A 238 -17.95 2.76 -26.63
C GLN A 238 -19.17 2.01 -26.07
N ILE A 239 -19.00 0.72 -25.82
CA ILE A 239 -20.01 -0.15 -25.22
C ILE A 239 -19.93 -0.07 -23.69
N ASP A 240 -18.72 -0.19 -23.15
CA ASP A 240 -18.46 -0.18 -21.72
C ASP A 240 -16.98 0.15 -21.44
N ALA A 241 -16.65 0.54 -20.21
CA ALA A 241 -15.27 0.69 -19.74
C ALA A 241 -15.14 0.58 -18.22
N TRP A 242 -14.22 -0.25 -17.74
CA TRP A 242 -13.95 -0.49 -16.32
C TRP A 242 -12.46 -0.46 -16.00
N ASP A 243 -12.12 -0.05 -14.78
CA ASP A 243 -10.74 -0.02 -14.32
C ASP A 243 -10.22 -1.44 -14.08
N THR A 244 -8.96 -1.70 -14.43
CA THR A 244 -8.36 -3.04 -14.37
C THR A 244 -7.28 -3.16 -13.30
N ILE A 245 -7.17 -2.15 -12.43
CA ILE A 245 -6.37 -2.23 -11.21
C ILE A 245 -7.29 -2.79 -10.14
N GLU A 246 -7.07 -4.05 -9.76
CA GLU A 246 -7.85 -4.73 -8.73
C GLU A 246 -7.21 -4.45 -7.36
N THR A 247 -7.97 -3.80 -6.49
CA THR A 247 -7.60 -3.62 -5.08
C THR A 247 -7.82 -4.94 -4.35
N ALA A 248 -6.95 -5.25 -3.38
CA ALA A 248 -7.08 -6.44 -2.55
C ALA A 248 -6.83 -6.06 -1.09
N THR A 249 -7.74 -6.43 -0.21
CA THR A 249 -7.52 -6.30 1.23
C THR A 249 -6.65 -7.47 1.71
N GLY A 250 -5.55 -7.15 2.37
CA GLY A 250 -4.65 -8.10 3.03
C GLY A 250 -4.43 -7.72 4.49
N ASP A 251 -3.52 -8.42 5.13
CA ASP A 251 -3.08 -8.09 6.49
C ASP A 251 -1.58 -8.27 6.64
N GLY A 252 -0.99 -7.59 7.61
CA GLY A 252 0.43 -7.69 7.90
C GLY A 252 0.70 -7.85 9.38
N LYS A 253 1.63 -8.73 9.74
CA LYS A 253 2.22 -8.78 11.08
C LYS A 253 3.31 -7.74 11.17
N SER A 254 2.99 -6.63 11.80
CA SER A 254 3.86 -5.47 12.03
C SER A 254 4.79 -5.68 13.25
N LEU A 255 5.81 -4.85 13.40
CA LEU A 255 6.71 -4.84 14.56
C LEU A 255 6.04 -4.28 15.81
N TYR A 256 5.23 -3.22 15.65
CA TYR A 256 4.77 -2.42 16.79
C TYR A 256 3.25 -2.42 16.96
N GLY A 257 2.49 -2.53 15.87
CA GLY A 257 1.03 -2.51 15.88
C GLY A 257 0.35 -3.87 16.10
N GLY A 258 1.10 -4.98 16.01
CA GLY A 258 0.52 -6.33 15.91
C GLY A 258 0.07 -6.67 14.49
N THR A 259 -1.04 -7.38 14.31
CA THR A 259 -1.59 -7.62 12.97
C THR A 259 -2.47 -6.45 12.54
N VAL A 260 -2.13 -5.83 11.41
CA VAL A 260 -2.80 -4.63 10.89
C VAL A 260 -3.39 -4.89 9.50
N PRO A 261 -4.53 -4.27 9.14
CA PRO A 261 -5.09 -4.38 7.81
C PRO A 261 -4.25 -3.58 6.80
N LEU A 262 -4.18 -4.08 5.56
CA LEU A 262 -3.48 -3.43 4.46
C LEU A 262 -4.35 -3.45 3.21
N GLU A 263 -4.35 -2.35 2.47
CA GLU A 263 -4.88 -2.34 1.11
C GLU A 263 -3.71 -2.52 0.12
N THR A 264 -3.84 -3.50 -0.76
CA THR A 264 -2.81 -3.90 -1.71
C THR A 264 -3.34 -3.91 -3.13
N THR A 265 -2.44 -4.03 -4.10
CA THR A 265 -2.80 -4.14 -5.52
C THR A 265 -2.46 -5.53 -6.02
N LEU A 266 -3.44 -6.27 -6.54
CA LEU A 266 -3.18 -7.54 -7.20
C LEU A 266 -2.60 -7.29 -8.60
N SER A 267 -1.42 -7.85 -8.88
CA SER A 267 -0.76 -7.76 -10.17
C SER A 267 -0.33 -9.16 -10.64
N GLY A 268 -1.11 -9.73 -11.55
CA GLY A 268 -0.90 -11.11 -12.00
C GLY A 268 -1.32 -12.10 -10.92
N SER A 269 -0.36 -12.89 -10.41
CA SER A 269 -0.59 -13.84 -9.31
C SER A 269 0.09 -13.40 -8.00
N THR A 270 0.50 -12.14 -7.90
CA THR A 270 1.22 -11.58 -6.74
C THR A 270 0.58 -10.27 -6.33
N TYR A 271 0.51 -10.04 -5.03
CA TYR A 271 0.09 -8.79 -4.43
C TYR A 271 1.28 -7.83 -4.34
N GLN A 272 1.03 -6.56 -4.52
CA GLN A 272 1.99 -5.47 -4.35
C GLN A 272 1.59 -4.67 -3.12
N LEU A 273 2.54 -4.35 -2.24
CA LEU A 273 2.31 -3.49 -1.08
C LEU A 273 2.17 -2.04 -1.53
N LYS A 274 1.04 -1.80 -2.18
CA LYS A 274 0.65 -0.58 -2.87
C LYS A 274 -0.85 -0.41 -2.69
N ASP A 275 -1.23 0.67 -2.04
CA ASP A 275 -2.61 1.03 -1.75
C ASP A 275 -3.14 2.01 -2.83
N PRO A 276 -4.02 1.56 -3.73
CA PRO A 276 -4.62 2.43 -4.75
C PRO A 276 -5.71 3.35 -4.18
N THR A 277 -6.20 3.11 -2.97
CA THR A 277 -7.30 3.86 -2.33
C THR A 277 -6.80 5.16 -1.65
N ARG A 278 -5.51 5.23 -1.34
CA ARG A 278 -4.84 6.38 -0.69
C ARG A 278 -3.79 7.02 -1.59
N GLY A 279 -4.19 7.33 -2.82
CA GLY A 279 -3.34 8.06 -3.76
C GLY A 279 -2.17 7.24 -4.32
N ASN A 280 -2.32 5.92 -4.39
CA ASN A 280 -1.28 4.99 -4.84
C ASN A 280 -0.02 4.97 -3.94
N THR A 281 -0.18 5.13 -2.62
CA THR A 281 0.94 4.95 -1.69
C THR A 281 1.51 3.55 -1.83
N TYR A 282 2.82 3.40 -1.64
CA TYR A 282 3.45 2.08 -1.69
C TYR A 282 4.71 2.05 -0.84
N THR A 283 5.13 0.85 -0.46
CA THR A 283 6.36 0.65 0.29
C THR A 283 7.37 -0.17 -0.51
N GLY A 284 8.59 0.36 -0.60
CA GLY A 284 9.71 -0.26 -1.30
C GLY A 284 10.92 -0.52 -0.41
N ASP A 285 11.71 -1.51 -0.82
CA ASP A 285 12.96 -1.90 -0.17
C ASP A 285 14.15 -1.08 -0.69
N ALA A 286 14.86 -0.40 0.21
CA ALA A 286 16.11 0.31 -0.06
C ALA A 286 17.35 -0.60 -0.09
N ALA A 287 17.19 -1.90 0.19
CA ALA A 287 18.21 -2.94 0.11
C ALA A 287 19.49 -2.60 0.90
N ASN A 288 19.33 -1.94 2.05
CA ASN A 288 20.41 -1.47 2.92
C ASN A 288 21.41 -0.52 2.24
N LYS A 289 20.94 0.20 1.20
CA LYS A 289 21.71 1.23 0.50
C LYS A 289 21.26 2.62 0.93
N THR A 290 22.10 3.61 0.65
CA THR A 290 21.81 5.03 0.87
C THR A 290 21.82 5.78 -0.44
N ASP A 291 21.22 6.97 -0.42
CA ASP A 291 21.44 7.97 -1.45
C ASP A 291 22.88 8.53 -1.31
N LEU A 292 23.47 8.92 -2.44
CA LEU A 292 24.72 9.66 -2.49
C LEU A 292 24.48 10.94 -3.30
N CYS A 293 24.31 12.05 -2.59
CA CYS A 293 24.05 13.35 -3.19
C CYS A 293 25.21 14.31 -2.93
N ILE A 294 25.69 14.97 -4.00
CA ILE A 294 26.76 15.97 -3.95
C ILE A 294 26.18 17.27 -4.51
N PHE A 295 26.18 18.34 -3.70
CA PHE A 295 25.58 19.65 -4.05
C PHE A 295 24.12 19.55 -4.54
N GLY A 296 23.30 18.71 -3.87
CA GLY A 296 21.90 18.50 -4.23
C GLY A 296 21.67 17.59 -5.45
N ILE A 297 22.73 17.11 -6.11
CA ILE A 297 22.63 16.16 -7.22
C ILE A 297 22.94 14.75 -6.71
N CYS A 298 21.93 13.89 -6.72
CA CYS A 298 22.09 12.49 -6.33
C CYS A 298 22.71 11.66 -7.45
N ILE A 299 23.97 11.27 -7.25
CA ILE A 299 24.78 10.46 -8.18
C ILE A 299 24.36 8.99 -8.09
N SER A 300 23.89 8.57 -6.92
CA SER A 300 23.25 7.28 -6.69
C SER A 300 22.05 7.50 -5.78
N ARG A 301 20.97 6.77 -6.02
CA ARG A 301 19.84 6.68 -5.10
C ARG A 301 19.66 5.24 -4.65
N ALA A 302 19.33 5.05 -3.37
CA ALA A 302 18.85 3.79 -2.87
C ALA A 302 17.60 3.38 -3.69
N PRO A 303 17.44 2.08 -3.99
CA PRO A 303 16.23 1.61 -4.65
C PRO A 303 15.00 1.86 -3.76
N ALA A 304 13.83 1.72 -4.36
CA ALA A 304 12.56 1.57 -3.65
C ALA A 304 11.84 0.38 -4.30
N THR A 305 12.44 -0.81 -4.18
CA THR A 305 11.92 -2.00 -4.87
C THR A 305 10.62 -2.41 -4.20
N LEU A 306 9.51 -2.25 -4.91
CA LEU A 306 8.16 -2.54 -4.39
C LEU A 306 8.09 -3.93 -3.77
N PHE A 307 7.62 -4.01 -2.53
CA PHE A 307 7.37 -5.29 -1.87
C PHE A 307 6.24 -6.02 -2.59
N THR A 308 6.45 -7.31 -2.82
CA THR A 308 5.46 -8.21 -3.41
C THR A 308 5.29 -9.45 -2.57
N ASP A 309 4.07 -9.99 -2.53
CA ASP A 309 3.73 -11.18 -1.77
C ASP A 309 2.80 -12.10 -2.59
N THR A 310 2.79 -13.40 -2.30
CA THR A 310 2.01 -14.39 -3.06
C THR A 310 0.65 -14.71 -2.45
N ASP A 311 0.43 -14.45 -1.16
CA ASP A 311 -0.80 -14.81 -0.44
C ASP A 311 -1.52 -13.64 0.26
N ASN A 312 -0.92 -12.43 0.21
CA ASN A 312 -1.40 -11.18 0.80
C ASN A 312 -1.36 -11.15 2.34
N HIS A 313 -0.54 -12.01 2.95
CA HIS A 313 -0.25 -12.00 4.39
C HIS A 313 1.21 -11.61 4.62
N TRP A 314 1.42 -10.36 5.01
CA TRP A 314 2.73 -9.71 5.00
C TRP A 314 3.44 -9.84 6.34
N GLY A 315 4.76 -10.04 6.33
CA GLY A 315 5.57 -9.99 7.54
C GLY A 315 5.35 -11.14 8.53
N THR A 316 6.23 -11.20 9.52
CA THR A 316 6.16 -12.21 10.59
C THR A 316 6.04 -11.58 11.98
N GLY A 317 6.06 -10.26 12.08
CA GLY A 317 6.19 -9.53 13.34
C GLY A 317 7.63 -9.48 13.87
N ALA A 318 8.61 -9.87 13.06
CA ALA A 318 10.02 -9.93 13.45
C ALA A 318 10.92 -9.23 12.43
N THR A 319 12.00 -8.61 12.90
CA THR A 319 12.96 -7.85 12.09
C THR A 319 13.75 -8.70 11.09
N ALA A 320 13.78 -10.02 11.26
CA ALA A 320 14.40 -10.95 10.31
C ALA A 320 13.65 -11.00 8.97
N ASP A 321 12.35 -10.75 8.98
CA ASP A 321 11.55 -10.60 7.76
C ASP A 321 11.43 -9.11 7.43
N ARG A 322 12.00 -8.75 6.28
CA ARG A 322 12.03 -7.38 5.75
C ARG A 322 10.63 -6.82 5.53
N SER A 323 9.69 -7.66 5.11
CA SER A 323 8.31 -7.22 4.88
C SER A 323 7.65 -6.74 6.17
N THR A 324 8.09 -7.18 7.36
CA THR A 324 7.56 -6.70 8.65
C THR A 324 7.71 -5.18 8.79
N ALA A 325 8.90 -4.60 8.52
CA ALA A 325 9.08 -3.15 8.59
C ALA A 325 8.29 -2.43 7.47
N ALA A 326 8.13 -3.09 6.32
CA ALA A 326 7.33 -2.56 5.22
C ALA A 326 5.84 -2.46 5.59
N VAL A 327 5.32 -3.44 6.34
CA VAL A 327 3.95 -3.42 6.90
C VAL A 327 3.74 -2.20 7.77
N ASP A 328 4.61 -1.98 8.76
CA ASP A 328 4.50 -0.81 9.66
C ASP A 328 4.52 0.51 8.86
N ALA A 329 5.46 0.66 7.91
CA ALA A 329 5.59 1.88 7.11
C ALA A 329 4.36 2.13 6.21
N GLN A 330 3.82 1.08 5.57
CA GLN A 330 2.60 1.20 4.76
C GLN A 330 1.41 1.55 5.64
N TYR A 331 1.19 0.81 6.72
CA TYR A 331 0.10 1.05 7.65
C TYR A 331 0.18 2.46 8.26
N GLY A 332 1.36 2.91 8.67
CA GLY A 332 1.57 4.26 9.21
C GLY A 332 1.22 5.35 8.20
N THR A 333 1.56 5.15 6.93
CA THR A 333 1.14 6.04 5.83
C THR A 333 -0.38 6.08 5.69
N ASP A 334 -1.01 4.90 5.69
CA ASP A 334 -2.43 4.75 5.42
C ASP A 334 -3.29 5.35 6.55
N VAL A 335 -2.91 5.10 7.81
CA VAL A 335 -3.58 5.67 8.99
C VAL A 335 -3.38 7.17 9.06
N THR A 336 -2.18 7.67 8.75
CA THR A 336 -1.92 9.13 8.76
C THR A 336 -2.70 9.83 7.66
N TRP A 337 -2.77 9.24 6.46
CA TRP A 337 -3.63 9.73 5.39
C TRP A 337 -5.09 9.83 5.84
N ASP A 338 -5.61 8.78 6.47
CA ASP A 338 -6.99 8.73 6.95
C ASP A 338 -7.25 9.76 8.06
N TYR A 339 -6.32 9.95 8.99
CA TYR A 339 -6.41 11.01 9.99
C TYR A 339 -6.55 12.39 9.33
N TYR A 340 -5.65 12.75 8.42
CA TYR A 340 -5.70 14.03 7.72
C TYR A 340 -6.98 14.20 6.89
N LYS A 341 -7.43 13.14 6.23
CA LYS A 341 -8.65 13.16 5.40
C LYS A 341 -9.91 13.28 6.24
N ASN A 342 -10.05 12.46 7.27
CA ASN A 342 -11.29 12.34 8.03
C ASN A 342 -11.43 13.44 9.10
N VAL A 343 -10.32 13.87 9.70
CA VAL A 343 -10.33 14.90 10.76
C VAL A 343 -10.22 16.30 10.17
N HIS A 344 -9.39 16.50 9.15
CA HIS A 344 -9.07 17.83 8.61
C HIS A 344 -9.58 18.06 7.19
N GLY A 345 -10.19 17.07 6.54
CA GLY A 345 -10.65 17.18 5.15
C GLY A 345 -9.53 17.25 4.12
N ARG A 346 -8.28 16.90 4.50
CA ARG A 346 -7.11 17.00 3.62
C ARG A 346 -6.89 15.71 2.83
N ASN A 347 -6.94 15.78 1.51
CA ASN A 347 -6.73 14.62 0.64
C ASN A 347 -5.23 14.42 0.32
N GLY A 348 -4.50 13.80 1.26
CA GLY A 348 -3.07 13.52 1.14
C GLY A 348 -2.15 14.70 1.47
N ILE A 349 -0.84 14.48 1.35
CA ILE A 349 0.19 15.46 1.73
C ILE A 349 0.04 16.77 0.95
N GLY A 350 -0.24 16.72 -0.35
CA GLY A 350 -0.43 17.90 -1.20
C GLY A 350 -1.84 18.49 -1.20
N ASN A 351 -2.80 17.83 -0.53
CA ASN A 351 -4.24 18.06 -0.71
C ASN A 351 -4.73 17.91 -2.16
N ASP A 352 -4.03 17.10 -2.95
CA ASP A 352 -4.24 16.86 -4.37
C ASP A 352 -4.58 15.39 -4.68
N GLY A 353 -4.71 14.55 -3.65
CA GLY A 353 -4.96 13.12 -3.81
C GLY A 353 -3.73 12.30 -4.21
N LYS A 354 -2.54 12.92 -4.25
CA LYS A 354 -1.28 12.22 -4.51
C LYS A 354 -0.72 11.55 -3.24
N GLY A 355 -0.44 10.25 -3.33
CA GLY A 355 0.29 9.47 -2.34
C GLY A 355 1.81 9.71 -2.39
N SER A 356 2.44 9.62 -1.22
CA SER A 356 3.89 9.43 -1.09
C SER A 356 4.25 7.95 -1.18
N TYR A 357 5.53 7.64 -1.29
CA TYR A 357 6.01 6.27 -1.13
C TYR A 357 6.96 6.16 0.06
N ASN A 358 7.17 4.93 0.52
CA ASN A 358 8.05 4.61 1.64
C ASN A 358 9.29 3.87 1.15
N ARG A 359 10.42 4.15 1.79
CA ARG A 359 11.66 3.38 1.69
C ARG A 359 11.99 2.81 3.06
N VAL A 360 11.92 1.49 3.20
CA VAL A 360 12.39 0.80 4.41
C VAL A 360 13.74 0.14 4.17
N HIS A 361 14.45 -0.21 5.24
CA HIS A 361 15.80 -0.75 5.20
C HIS A 361 16.80 0.20 4.54
N TYR A 362 16.68 1.49 4.82
CA TYR A 362 17.59 2.50 4.30
C TYR A 362 18.91 2.48 5.09
N GLY A 363 20.02 2.37 4.35
CA GLY A 363 21.35 2.24 4.94
C GLY A 363 21.56 0.98 5.79
N ASN A 364 22.60 1.00 6.61
CA ASN A 364 22.96 -0.11 7.51
C ASN A 364 23.08 0.41 8.94
N SER A 365 22.31 -0.19 9.86
CA SER A 365 22.21 0.29 11.25
C SER A 365 21.91 1.80 11.36
N TYR A 366 21.07 2.29 10.45
CA TYR A 366 20.80 3.72 10.33
C TYR A 366 19.77 4.16 11.38
N ASN A 367 20.23 4.96 12.34
CA ASN A 367 19.42 5.49 13.45
C ASN A 367 18.70 6.79 13.04
N ASN A 368 17.94 6.77 11.94
CA ASN A 368 17.11 7.91 11.55
C ASN A 368 15.96 7.50 10.63
N ALA A 369 14.91 8.32 10.65
CA ALA A 369 13.85 8.37 9.66
C ALA A 369 13.74 9.81 9.13
N PHE A 370 13.24 9.99 7.92
CA PHE A 370 13.07 11.33 7.36
C PHE A 370 12.04 11.36 6.23
N TRP A 371 11.37 12.50 6.11
CA TRP A 371 10.73 12.98 4.89
C TRP A 371 11.74 13.62 3.93
N ASP A 372 11.60 13.38 2.62
CA ASP A 372 12.37 14.06 1.58
C ASP A 372 11.42 14.63 0.51
N ASP A 373 11.35 15.95 0.43
CA ASP A 373 10.52 16.69 -0.55
C ASP A 373 10.90 16.39 -2.01
N SER A 374 12.18 16.07 -2.27
CA SER A 374 12.72 15.84 -3.62
C SER A 374 12.18 14.57 -4.24
N CYS A 375 12.04 13.51 -3.43
CA CYS A 375 11.41 12.25 -3.85
C CYS A 375 9.91 12.21 -3.53
N PHE A 376 9.42 13.08 -2.65
CA PHE A 376 8.08 13.01 -2.07
C PHE A 376 7.86 11.66 -1.35
N CYS A 377 8.81 11.31 -0.48
CA CYS A 377 8.88 9.98 0.13
C CYS A 377 9.32 10.03 1.59
N MET A 378 8.84 9.07 2.37
CA MET A 378 9.31 8.80 3.74
C MET A 378 10.34 7.69 3.70
N THR A 379 11.40 7.81 4.50
CA THR A 379 12.54 6.90 4.48
C THR A 379 12.91 6.50 5.89
N TYR A 380 13.08 5.19 6.11
CA TYR A 380 13.23 4.60 7.44
C TYR A 380 14.47 3.72 7.50
N GLY A 381 15.33 4.00 8.48
CA GLY A 381 16.42 3.11 8.87
C GLY A 381 15.96 1.96 9.76
N ASP A 382 16.77 0.90 9.82
CA ASP A 382 16.52 -0.27 10.66
C ASP A 382 16.96 -0.08 12.13
N GLY A 383 17.61 1.05 12.44
CA GLY A 383 18.25 1.27 13.74
C GLY A 383 19.46 0.36 13.98
N ASP A 384 20.24 0.65 15.02
CA ASP A 384 21.43 -0.13 15.39
C ASP A 384 21.11 -1.41 16.19
N GLY A 385 19.84 -1.62 16.56
CA GLY A 385 19.35 -2.77 17.31
C GLY A 385 19.68 -2.73 18.81
N THR A 386 20.44 -1.75 19.27
CA THR A 386 20.91 -1.61 20.67
C THR A 386 20.31 -0.40 21.37
N GLN A 387 20.29 0.75 20.69
CA GLN A 387 19.69 2.00 21.10
C GLN A 387 18.33 2.17 20.43
N LEU A 388 18.26 1.92 19.12
CA LEU A 388 17.03 2.04 18.34
C LEU A 388 16.79 0.79 17.51
N GLY A 389 15.54 0.37 17.38
CA GLY A 389 15.12 -0.58 16.35
C GLY A 389 14.65 0.13 15.07
N PRO A 390 13.98 -0.61 14.16
CA PRO A 390 13.45 -0.03 12.93
C PRO A 390 12.52 1.15 13.23
N LEU A 391 12.76 2.28 12.56
CA LEU A 391 12.11 3.56 12.89
C LEU A 391 10.75 3.70 12.19
N VAL A 392 9.93 2.66 12.24
CA VAL A 392 8.65 2.55 11.51
C VAL A 392 7.43 2.60 12.44
N ALA A 393 7.59 2.99 13.70
CA ALA A 393 6.47 3.16 14.63
C ALA A 393 5.44 4.18 14.12
N LEU A 394 4.20 4.09 14.61
CA LEU A 394 3.09 4.82 14.04
C LEU A 394 3.23 6.33 14.22
N ASP A 395 3.62 6.80 15.42
CA ASP A 395 3.95 8.20 15.63
C ASP A 395 5.09 8.69 14.74
N VAL A 396 6.14 7.88 14.52
CA VAL A 396 7.26 8.22 13.63
C VAL A 396 6.78 8.32 12.19
N ALA A 397 5.96 7.39 11.70
CA ALA A 397 5.37 7.49 10.37
C ALA A 397 4.46 8.72 10.24
N GLY A 398 3.65 9.00 11.26
CA GLY A 398 2.82 10.21 11.34
C GLY A 398 3.64 11.50 11.37
N HIS A 399 4.77 11.49 12.06
CA HIS A 399 5.75 12.57 12.16
C HIS A 399 6.37 12.85 10.78
N GLU A 400 6.91 11.82 10.10
CA GLU A 400 7.50 11.99 8.77
C GLU A 400 6.48 12.50 7.74
N MET A 401 5.26 11.96 7.73
CA MET A 401 4.24 12.43 6.81
C MET A 401 3.82 13.89 7.08
N SER A 402 3.87 14.30 8.35
CA SER A 402 3.53 15.66 8.80
C SER A 402 4.60 16.69 8.45
N HIS A 403 5.87 16.30 8.30
CA HIS A 403 6.87 17.14 7.63
C HIS A 403 6.45 17.46 6.19
N GLY A 404 5.96 16.46 5.45
CA GLY A 404 5.42 16.67 4.11
C GLY A 404 4.23 17.63 4.10
N VAL A 405 3.31 17.51 5.06
CA VAL A 405 2.18 18.47 5.17
C VAL A 405 2.69 19.88 5.45
N THR A 406 3.67 20.02 6.34
CA THR A 406 4.33 21.30 6.63
C THR A 406 4.98 21.89 5.37
N SER A 407 5.69 21.07 4.58
CA SER A 407 6.37 21.54 3.36
C SER A 407 5.40 22.05 2.29
N LYS A 408 4.20 21.47 2.20
CA LYS A 408 3.12 21.89 1.29
C LYS A 408 2.24 23.02 1.81
N THR A 409 2.49 23.52 3.02
CA THR A 409 1.66 24.55 3.66
C THR A 409 2.52 25.71 4.15
N ALA A 410 2.82 25.79 5.46
CA ALA A 410 3.61 26.85 6.04
C ALA A 410 5.06 26.89 5.53
N LYS A 411 5.59 25.74 5.10
CA LYS A 411 6.97 25.53 4.67
C LYS A 411 7.97 26.10 5.68
N LEU A 412 7.76 25.76 6.96
CA LEU A 412 8.59 26.21 8.07
C LEU A 412 10.07 25.89 7.80
N THR A 413 10.91 26.92 7.75
CA THR A 413 12.35 26.76 7.51
C THR A 413 12.94 25.91 8.61
N TYR A 414 13.68 24.86 8.25
CA TYR A 414 14.22 23.88 9.18
C TYR A 414 15.47 24.40 9.92
N SER A 415 15.32 25.55 10.58
CA SER A 415 16.37 26.24 11.31
C SER A 415 15.77 27.13 12.40
N GLY A 416 16.46 27.26 13.53
CA GLY A 416 16.01 28.07 14.66
C GLY A 416 14.59 27.76 15.13
N GLU A 417 13.84 28.79 15.52
CA GLU A 417 12.47 28.61 16.04
C GLU A 417 11.50 28.05 14.99
N SER A 418 11.64 28.40 13.71
CA SER A 418 10.80 27.81 12.66
C SER A 418 11.08 26.33 12.48
N GLY A 419 12.33 25.90 12.65
CA GLY A 419 12.70 24.49 12.63
C GLY A 419 12.14 23.74 13.83
N GLY A 420 12.22 24.34 15.02
CA GLY A 420 11.55 23.81 16.23
C GLY A 420 10.05 23.66 16.06
N LEU A 421 9.38 24.62 15.43
CA LEU A 421 7.96 24.54 15.10
C LEU A 421 7.66 23.48 14.03
N ASN A 422 8.58 23.22 13.11
CA ASN A 422 8.46 22.16 12.11
C ASN A 422 8.48 20.78 12.80
N GLU A 423 9.50 20.53 13.62
CA GLU A 423 9.63 19.33 14.45
C GLU A 423 8.43 19.14 15.39
N ALA A 424 8.02 20.18 16.11
CA ALA A 424 6.89 20.09 17.02
C ALA A 424 5.57 19.84 16.29
N THR A 425 5.40 20.39 15.08
CA THR A 425 4.21 20.10 14.26
C THR A 425 4.14 18.62 13.91
N SER A 426 5.28 18.02 13.57
CA SER A 426 5.37 16.59 13.28
C SER A 426 5.13 15.73 14.51
N ASP A 427 5.67 16.10 15.69
CA ASP A 427 5.37 15.41 16.96
C ASP A 427 3.88 15.50 17.32
N ILE A 428 3.29 16.70 17.23
CA ILE A 428 1.87 16.93 17.55
C ILE A 428 0.97 16.04 16.69
N PHE A 429 1.18 16.01 15.37
CA PHE A 429 0.35 15.19 14.50
C PHE A 429 0.69 13.70 14.58
N GLY A 430 1.96 13.33 14.82
CA GLY A 430 2.35 11.95 15.11
C GLY A 430 1.57 11.36 16.29
N SER A 431 1.58 12.04 17.44
CA SER A 431 0.79 11.60 18.61
C SER A 431 -0.71 11.60 18.33
N LEU A 432 -1.25 12.62 17.65
CA LEU A 432 -2.68 12.65 17.30
C LEU A 432 -3.08 11.52 16.34
N VAL A 433 -2.19 11.07 15.47
CA VAL A 433 -2.39 9.90 14.59
C VAL A 433 -2.47 8.62 15.41
N GLU A 434 -1.62 8.43 16.43
CA GLU A 434 -1.73 7.26 17.32
C GLU A 434 -3.03 7.25 18.12
N PHE A 435 -3.43 8.41 18.67
CA PHE A 435 -4.72 8.55 19.34
C PHE A 435 -5.89 8.24 18.40
N TYR A 436 -5.79 8.64 17.14
CA TYR A 436 -6.80 8.37 16.11
C TYR A 436 -6.86 6.88 15.75
N ALA A 437 -5.70 6.22 15.62
CA ALA A 437 -5.62 4.80 15.28
C ALA A 437 -6.23 3.92 16.38
N GLY A 438 -6.02 4.29 17.65
CA GLY A 438 -6.56 3.55 18.78
C GLY A 438 -6.09 2.09 18.84
N ASN A 439 -4.86 1.82 18.37
CA ASN A 439 -4.30 0.47 18.38
C ASN A 439 -4.15 -0.02 19.83
N SER A 440 -4.45 -1.30 20.08
CA SER A 440 -4.29 -1.88 21.41
C SER A 440 -2.83 -2.15 21.79
N SER A 441 -1.98 -2.43 20.81
CA SER A 441 -0.54 -2.72 21.00
C SER A 441 0.29 -1.45 21.16
N ASP A 442 -0.26 -0.34 20.67
CA ASP A 442 0.36 0.97 20.59
C ASP A 442 -0.71 2.04 20.84
N THR A 443 -1.07 2.19 22.10
CA THR A 443 -2.13 3.11 22.49
C THR A 443 -1.61 4.53 22.47
N GLY A 444 -2.26 5.43 21.74
CA GLY A 444 -1.77 6.81 21.59
C GLY A 444 -1.45 7.49 22.91
N ASP A 445 -0.32 8.18 22.92
CA ASP A 445 0.23 8.84 24.08
C ASP A 445 1.00 10.11 23.68
N TYR A 446 1.79 10.69 24.59
CA TYR A 446 2.55 11.94 24.41
C TYR A 446 4.08 11.74 24.56
N LEU A 447 4.52 10.50 24.42
CA LEU A 447 5.90 10.10 24.22
C LEU A 447 6.13 10.03 22.71
N ILE A 448 7.35 10.35 22.26
CA ILE A 448 7.70 10.25 20.85
C ILE A 448 8.78 9.18 20.68
N GLY A 449 8.55 8.20 19.82
CA GLY A 449 9.44 7.11 19.46
C GLY A 449 9.65 6.08 20.58
N GLU A 450 8.71 5.96 21.51
CA GLU A 450 8.78 5.03 22.64
C GLU A 450 8.75 3.55 22.18
N LYS A 451 8.12 3.24 21.05
CA LYS A 451 8.22 1.89 20.43
C LYS A 451 9.58 1.58 19.82
N ILE A 452 10.32 2.59 19.38
CA ILE A 452 11.56 2.36 18.62
C ILE A 452 12.80 2.39 19.52
N VAL A 453 12.72 2.99 20.71
CA VAL A 453 13.81 2.93 21.67
C VAL A 453 14.05 1.52 22.19
N ARG A 454 15.30 1.25 22.55
CA ARG A 454 15.77 -0.02 23.11
C ARG A 454 16.49 0.26 24.42
N SER A 455 16.74 -0.78 25.19
CA SER A 455 17.35 -0.66 26.52
C SER A 455 18.69 0.08 26.53
N GLY A 456 19.48 0.01 25.45
CA GLY A 456 20.74 0.72 25.32
C GLY A 456 20.60 2.25 25.15
N PHE A 457 19.42 2.76 24.82
CA PHE A 457 19.18 4.20 24.69
C PHE A 457 19.14 4.91 26.07
N GLY A 458 18.78 4.17 27.12
CA GLY A 458 18.78 4.68 28.50
C GLY A 458 17.60 5.58 28.85
N ARG A 459 16.58 5.67 28.00
CA ARG A 459 15.31 6.37 28.23
C ARG A 459 14.16 5.65 27.55
N ASP A 460 12.95 5.94 28.02
CA ASP A 460 11.73 5.28 27.54
C ASP A 460 11.19 5.87 26.23
N ALA A 461 11.66 7.05 25.80
CA ALA A 461 11.23 7.71 24.56
C ALA A 461 12.34 8.62 24.00
N LEU A 462 12.23 8.99 22.72
CA LEU A 462 13.09 10.00 22.11
C LEU A 462 12.81 11.38 22.69
N ARG A 463 11.53 11.77 22.78
CA ARG A 463 11.06 13.06 23.30
C ARG A 463 9.80 12.89 24.15
N TYR A 464 9.50 13.92 24.93
CA TYR A 464 8.38 13.97 25.87
C TYR A 464 7.60 15.27 25.66
N MET A 465 6.29 15.22 25.40
CA MET A 465 5.54 16.45 25.21
C MET A 465 5.11 17.10 26.52
N ASP A 466 4.96 16.35 27.62
CA ASP A 466 4.48 16.90 28.92
C ASP A 466 5.53 17.71 29.68
N LYS A 467 6.80 17.35 29.52
CA LYS A 467 7.98 18.00 30.10
C LYS A 467 9.20 17.67 29.22
N PRO A 468 9.41 18.40 28.13
CA PRO A 468 10.46 18.14 27.13
C PRO A 468 11.85 17.86 27.72
N SER A 469 12.25 18.60 28.75
CA SER A 469 13.56 18.48 29.41
C SER A 469 13.85 17.11 30.03
N LYS A 470 12.87 16.20 30.11
CA LYS A 470 13.10 14.78 30.44
C LYS A 470 14.08 14.09 29.49
N ASP A 471 14.23 14.59 28.27
CA ASP A 471 15.28 14.14 27.34
C ASP A 471 16.67 14.79 27.60
N GLY A 472 16.77 15.62 28.64
CA GLY A 472 18.00 16.27 29.06
C GLY A 472 18.47 17.47 28.21
N ASN A 473 17.82 17.79 27.08
CA ASN A 473 18.28 18.87 26.19
C ASN A 473 17.16 19.78 25.67
N SER A 474 15.94 19.28 25.53
CA SER A 474 14.78 20.04 25.04
C SER A 474 14.36 21.13 26.00
N ALA A 475 13.90 22.24 25.43
CA ALA A 475 13.41 23.37 26.19
C ALA A 475 11.96 23.15 26.64
N ASP A 476 11.70 23.19 27.95
CA ASP A 476 10.34 23.20 28.49
C ASP A 476 9.60 24.52 28.19
N TYR A 477 10.35 25.62 28.08
CA TYR A 477 9.79 26.97 28.00
C TYR A 477 10.60 27.84 27.03
N TRP A 478 9.95 28.81 26.41
CA TRP A 478 10.61 29.75 25.52
C TRP A 478 11.58 30.66 26.28
N SER A 479 12.70 30.93 25.63
CA SER A 479 13.67 31.96 26.00
C SER A 479 14.35 32.49 24.74
N SER A 480 15.03 33.62 24.82
CA SER A 480 15.73 34.21 23.67
C SER A 480 16.86 33.33 23.10
N SER A 481 17.29 32.28 23.81
CA SER A 481 18.31 31.34 23.34
C SER A 481 17.73 30.09 22.68
N VAL A 482 16.41 29.87 22.69
CA VAL A 482 15.80 28.62 22.20
C VAL A 482 16.08 28.39 20.72
N GLY A 483 16.11 29.47 19.91
CA GLY A 483 16.45 29.41 18.49
C GLY A 483 17.91 29.03 18.18
N ASN A 484 18.78 28.92 19.20
CA ASN A 484 20.16 28.44 19.02
C ASN A 484 20.31 26.93 19.28
N LEU A 485 19.26 26.28 19.78
CA LEU A 485 19.26 24.84 19.97
C LEU A 485 19.11 24.13 18.63
N ASP A 486 19.52 22.86 18.60
CA ASP A 486 19.08 21.96 17.53
C ASP A 486 17.55 21.94 17.48
N VAL A 487 17.00 21.85 16.26
CA VAL A 487 15.56 21.99 16.03
C VAL A 487 14.74 20.97 16.84
N HIS A 488 15.26 19.75 17.00
CA HIS A 488 14.62 18.68 17.79
C HIS A 488 14.55 18.98 19.29
N TYR A 489 15.37 19.91 19.80
CA TYR A 489 15.34 20.35 21.19
C TYR A 489 14.58 21.66 21.36
N SER A 490 14.66 22.54 20.35
CA SER A 490 13.89 23.78 20.33
C SER A 490 12.39 23.53 20.18
N SER A 491 11.98 22.38 19.61
CA SER A 491 10.59 21.94 19.46
C SER A 491 9.86 21.72 20.78
N GLY A 492 10.62 21.46 21.86
CA GLY A 492 10.08 21.23 23.20
C GLY A 492 9.04 22.26 23.64
N VAL A 493 9.24 23.54 23.31
CA VAL A 493 8.30 24.62 23.68
C VAL A 493 6.92 24.40 23.07
N ALA A 494 6.83 24.07 21.78
CA ALA A 494 5.55 23.80 21.11
C ALA A 494 4.96 22.43 21.52
N ASN A 495 5.80 21.42 21.75
CA ASN A 495 5.36 20.14 22.31
C ASN A 495 4.70 20.32 23.67
N HIS A 496 5.32 21.12 24.55
CA HIS A 496 4.80 21.44 25.87
C HIS A 496 3.52 22.26 25.81
N PHE A 497 3.46 23.25 24.92
CA PHE A 497 2.23 23.99 24.62
C PHE A 497 1.10 23.04 24.23
N ALA A 498 1.35 22.10 23.31
CA ALA A 498 0.35 21.19 22.80
C ALA A 498 -0.19 20.25 23.89
N TYR A 499 0.69 19.66 24.70
CA TYR A 499 0.28 18.85 25.85
C TYR A 499 -0.59 19.68 26.83
N LEU A 500 -0.14 20.87 27.22
CA LEU A 500 -0.86 21.74 28.14
C LEU A 500 -2.24 22.14 27.58
N LEU A 501 -2.33 22.43 26.28
CA LEU A 501 -3.60 22.78 25.64
C LEU A 501 -4.57 21.59 25.58
N ALA A 502 -4.08 20.38 25.27
CA ALA A 502 -4.93 19.20 25.20
C ALA A 502 -5.35 18.69 26.58
N GLU A 503 -4.40 18.54 27.49
CA GLU A 503 -4.56 17.76 28.72
C GLU A 503 -4.65 18.61 29.99
N GLY A 504 -4.09 19.82 29.97
CA GLY A 504 -3.92 20.69 31.13
C GLY A 504 -2.60 20.45 31.88
N SER A 505 -2.37 21.25 32.91
CA SER A 505 -1.16 21.16 33.76
C SER A 505 -1.33 20.16 34.91
N GLY A 506 -0.22 19.73 35.50
CA GLY A 506 -0.18 18.87 36.68
C GLY A 506 -0.17 17.39 36.33
N THR A 507 -0.49 16.55 37.31
CA THR A 507 -0.44 15.09 37.16
C THR A 507 -1.68 14.56 36.46
N LYS A 508 -1.49 13.78 35.38
CA LYS A 508 -2.56 13.13 34.63
C LYS A 508 -2.11 11.79 34.08
N THR A 509 -2.98 10.79 34.10
CA THR A 509 -2.73 9.52 33.42
C THR A 509 -3.57 9.47 32.14
N VAL A 510 -2.92 9.24 31.00
CA VAL A 510 -3.57 9.05 29.69
C VAL A 510 -3.10 7.71 29.15
N ASN A 511 -4.04 6.82 28.83
CA ASN A 511 -3.77 5.48 28.27
C ASN A 511 -2.69 4.68 29.02
N GLY A 512 -2.61 4.83 30.35
CA GLY A 512 -1.65 4.11 31.20
C GLY A 512 -0.32 4.82 31.41
N VAL A 513 -0.01 5.88 30.66
CA VAL A 513 1.18 6.72 30.87
C VAL A 513 0.84 7.85 31.83
N THR A 514 1.67 8.03 32.88
CA THR A 514 1.49 9.10 33.86
C THR A 514 2.42 10.27 33.56
N TYR A 515 1.81 11.42 33.34
CA TYR A 515 2.45 12.69 33.04
C TYR A 515 2.39 13.61 34.25
N ASN A 516 3.32 14.56 34.32
CA ASN A 516 3.29 15.64 35.31
C ASN A 516 3.87 16.91 34.69
N SER A 517 2.98 17.71 34.10
CA SER A 517 3.35 18.86 33.26
C SER A 517 3.34 20.17 34.07
N PRO A 518 4.50 20.82 34.29
CA PRO A 518 4.58 22.09 34.98
C PRO A 518 4.22 23.27 34.06
N THR A 519 3.97 24.45 34.63
CA THR A 519 3.86 25.70 33.86
C THR A 519 4.95 26.68 34.31
N TYR A 520 5.45 27.50 33.37
CA TYR A 520 6.53 28.46 33.63
C TYR A 520 6.21 29.42 34.78
N ASN A 521 4.95 29.85 34.87
CA ASN A 521 4.47 30.82 35.84
C ASN A 521 3.74 30.19 37.05
N GLY A 522 3.73 28.87 37.18
CA GLY A 522 3.02 28.16 38.25
C GLY A 522 1.49 28.20 38.16
N SER A 523 0.93 28.64 37.03
CA SER A 523 -0.53 28.59 36.78
C SER A 523 -1.04 27.16 36.62
N THR A 524 -2.33 26.97 36.92
CA THR A 524 -3.04 25.71 36.63
C THR A 524 -3.88 25.88 35.38
N LEU A 525 -3.72 24.97 34.42
CA LEU A 525 -4.46 24.94 33.16
C LEU A 525 -5.39 23.73 33.09
N THR A 526 -6.60 23.96 32.59
CA THR A 526 -7.53 22.91 32.16
C THR A 526 -7.43 22.75 30.66
N GLY A 527 -7.13 21.54 30.18
CA GLY A 527 -7.05 21.25 28.75
C GLY A 527 -8.41 21.31 28.05
N ILE A 528 -8.39 21.63 26.76
CA ILE A 528 -9.58 21.70 25.90
C ILE A 528 -9.77 20.45 25.03
N GLY A 529 -8.90 19.45 25.18
CA GLY A 529 -8.96 18.18 24.47
C GLY A 529 -8.21 18.17 23.14
N ARG A 530 -7.86 16.94 22.72
CA ARG A 530 -7.02 16.64 21.54
C ARG A 530 -7.65 17.07 20.21
N ASP A 531 -8.96 16.88 20.04
CA ASP A 531 -9.66 17.26 18.81
C ASP A 531 -9.56 18.77 18.55
N LYS A 532 -9.72 19.58 19.60
CA LYS A 532 -9.60 21.04 19.50
C LYS A 532 -8.16 21.48 19.31
N LEU A 533 -7.20 20.85 19.99
CA LEU A 533 -5.76 21.06 19.72
C LEU A 533 -5.47 20.82 18.23
N GLY A 534 -5.84 19.66 17.69
CA GLY A 534 -5.61 19.29 16.31
C GLY A 534 -6.23 20.28 15.32
N ALA A 535 -7.49 20.66 15.51
CA ALA A 535 -8.18 21.63 14.65
C ALA A 535 -7.51 23.02 14.67
N ILE A 536 -7.12 23.50 15.86
CA ILE A 536 -6.46 24.81 16.01
C ILE A 536 -5.07 24.79 15.38
N TRP A 537 -4.25 23.78 15.67
CA TRP A 537 -2.90 23.68 15.15
C TRP A 537 -2.89 23.51 13.63
N TYR A 538 -3.77 22.65 13.10
CA TYR A 538 -3.91 22.46 11.65
C TYR A 538 -4.31 23.74 10.93
N ARG A 539 -5.31 24.48 11.44
CA ARG A 539 -5.70 25.76 10.84
C ARG A 539 -4.59 26.81 10.96
N ALA A 540 -3.88 26.86 12.08
CA ALA A 540 -2.75 27.76 12.24
C ALA A 540 -1.65 27.47 11.21
N LEU A 541 -1.25 26.20 11.06
CA LEU A 541 -0.26 25.74 10.10
C LEU A 541 -0.65 26.06 8.66
N THR A 542 -1.89 25.76 8.27
CA THR A 542 -2.31 25.80 6.85
C THR A 542 -2.77 27.17 6.37
N VAL A 543 -3.15 28.08 7.27
CA VAL A 543 -3.72 29.39 6.92
C VAL A 543 -2.83 30.55 7.33
N TYR A 544 -2.12 30.45 8.46
CA TYR A 544 -1.50 31.61 9.12
C TYR A 544 0.01 31.53 9.22
N MET A 545 0.59 30.34 9.39
CA MET A 545 2.03 30.18 9.49
C MET A 545 2.69 30.32 8.10
N THR A 546 3.87 30.93 8.10
CA THR A 546 4.76 31.07 6.94
C THR A 546 6.14 30.49 7.24
N SER A 547 7.02 30.47 6.25
CA SER A 547 8.33 29.81 6.36
C SER A 547 9.25 30.37 7.43
N SER A 548 9.00 31.60 7.91
CA SER A 548 9.79 32.27 8.96
C SER A 548 9.04 32.43 10.27
N THR A 549 7.96 31.67 10.49
CA THR A 549 7.19 31.73 11.74
C THR A 549 8.08 31.36 12.91
N ASN A 550 8.17 32.26 13.91
CA ASN A 550 8.80 32.03 15.19
C ASN A 550 7.75 31.79 16.29
N TYR A 551 8.13 31.56 17.54
CA TYR A 551 7.18 31.23 18.61
C TYR A 551 6.13 32.31 18.88
N ALA A 552 6.53 33.59 18.87
CA ALA A 552 5.59 34.70 19.01
C ALA A 552 4.56 34.75 17.85
N ALA A 553 5.01 34.49 16.62
CA ALA A 553 4.13 34.38 15.47
C ALA A 553 3.24 33.13 15.51
N ALA A 554 3.73 32.00 16.03
CA ALA A 554 2.94 30.78 16.24
C ALA A 554 1.81 30.99 17.27
N ARG A 555 2.09 31.73 18.36
CA ARG A 555 1.06 32.21 19.29
C ARG A 555 -0.02 33.02 18.57
N THR A 556 0.39 33.99 17.77
CA THR A 556 -0.55 34.80 16.98
C THR A 556 -1.37 33.95 16.01
N ALA A 557 -0.73 33.01 15.29
CA ALA A 557 -1.37 32.13 14.32
C ALA A 557 -2.43 31.22 14.97
N THR A 558 -2.11 30.62 16.11
CA THR A 558 -3.04 29.74 16.85
C THR A 558 -4.18 30.51 17.53
N LEU A 559 -3.96 31.73 18.00
CA LEU A 559 -5.04 32.61 18.47
C LEU A 559 -5.99 33.02 17.33
N ASN A 560 -5.45 33.34 16.16
CA ASN A 560 -6.26 33.61 14.97
C ASN A 560 -7.05 32.36 14.54
N ALA A 561 -6.42 31.17 14.57
CA ALA A 561 -7.10 29.92 14.28
C ALA A 561 -8.24 29.63 15.29
N ALA A 562 -7.99 29.79 16.59
CA ALA A 562 -9.02 29.61 17.61
C ALA A 562 -10.16 30.62 17.49
N ARG A 563 -9.85 31.89 17.17
CA ARG A 563 -10.85 32.91 16.88
C ARG A 563 -11.75 32.49 15.71
N ASP A 564 -11.16 32.03 14.62
CA ASP A 564 -11.93 31.68 13.44
C ASP A 564 -12.82 30.45 13.66
N LEU A 565 -12.36 29.48 14.44
CA LEU A 565 -13.07 28.22 14.69
C LEU A 565 -14.14 28.36 15.78
N TYR A 566 -13.88 29.18 16.80
CA TYR A 566 -14.71 29.21 18.02
C TYR A 566 -15.14 30.61 18.46
N GLY A 567 -14.46 31.67 18.01
CA GLY A 567 -14.73 33.07 18.37
C GLY A 567 -13.68 33.67 19.31
N THR A 568 -13.58 35.00 19.35
CA THR A 568 -12.68 35.70 20.30
C THR A 568 -13.22 35.62 21.72
N GLY A 569 -12.33 35.39 22.70
CA GLY A 569 -12.67 35.41 24.12
C GLY A 569 -13.44 34.19 24.62
N THR A 570 -13.62 33.16 23.79
CA THR A 570 -14.19 31.87 24.22
C THR A 570 -13.19 31.05 25.03
N THR A 571 -13.66 29.96 25.62
CA THR A 571 -12.81 29.01 26.37
C THR A 571 -11.60 28.55 25.55
N GLU A 572 -11.78 28.23 24.26
CA GLU A 572 -10.72 27.78 23.38
C GLU A 572 -9.69 28.87 23.10
N TYR A 573 -10.14 30.07 22.76
CA TYR A 573 -9.26 31.22 22.52
C TYR A 573 -8.43 31.56 23.75
N ASN A 574 -9.08 31.60 24.92
CA ASN A 574 -8.42 31.90 26.19
C ASN A 574 -7.48 30.77 26.62
N ALA A 575 -7.83 29.51 26.36
CA ALA A 575 -6.95 28.36 26.65
C ALA A 575 -5.69 28.37 25.78
N VAL A 576 -5.78 28.73 24.49
CA VAL A 576 -4.60 28.92 23.63
C VAL A 576 -3.70 30.02 24.19
N ALA A 577 -4.28 31.17 24.57
CA ALA A 577 -3.51 32.26 25.17
C ALA A 577 -2.81 31.81 26.47
N ALA A 578 -3.52 31.09 27.33
CA ALA A 578 -3.01 30.62 28.61
C ALA A 578 -1.91 29.55 28.46
N ALA A 579 -2.08 28.59 27.54
CA ALA A 579 -1.10 27.54 27.27
C ALA A 579 0.22 28.11 26.72
N TRP A 580 0.16 29.09 25.81
CA TRP A 580 1.37 29.76 25.33
C TRP A 580 2.08 30.56 26.44
N THR A 581 1.32 31.25 27.29
CA THR A 581 1.88 31.96 28.46
C THR A 581 2.51 30.97 29.46
N ALA A 582 1.93 29.79 29.62
CA ALA A 582 2.49 28.72 30.45
C ALA A 582 3.82 28.16 29.91
N VAL A 583 4.12 28.34 28.63
CA VAL A 583 5.43 28.06 28.04
C VAL A 583 6.28 29.31 27.76
N ASN A 584 5.97 30.41 28.45
CA ASN A 584 6.69 31.69 28.37
C ASN A 584 6.68 32.38 26.99
N VAL A 585 5.66 32.13 26.17
CA VAL A 585 5.43 32.86 24.91
C VAL A 585 4.23 33.79 25.11
N ASN A 586 4.48 35.10 25.12
CA ASN A 586 3.49 36.12 25.51
C ASN A 586 3.06 37.04 24.38
#